data_AF-A0A523Z3J2-F1
#
_entry.id   AF-A0A523Z3J2-F1
#
_cell.length_a   1.000
_cell.length_b   1.000
_cell.length_c   1.000
_cell.angle_alpha   90.00
_cell.angle_beta   90.00
_cell.angle_gamma   90.00
#
_symmetry.space_group_name_H-M   'P 1'
#
loop_
_entity.id
_entity.type
_entity.pdbx_description
1 polymer ?
#
loop_
_entity_poly.entity_id
_entity_poly.type
_entity_poly.pdbx_seq_one_letter_code
_entity_poly.pdbx_strand_id
1 'polypeptide(L)'
;MERVSVYVDGFNLYFGINDRGWRRYLWLDIGTLAQRMLLKDQRLIEVKYFTALVRGDISKAQRQSTYLQALNETGNIQILYGRYQEKSKKCFSCNSSWVEYEEKMSDVRMASEILRDVFLDKFDTVLI
;
A
#
# COMPACT_ATOMS: atom_id res chain seq x y z
N MET A 1 -10.67 5.70 25.27
CA MET A 1 -9.56 5.06 24.55
C MET A 1 -9.66 5.51 23.11
N GLU A 2 -8.67 6.27 22.67
CA GLU A 2 -8.64 6.94 21.36
C GLU A 2 -8.54 5.90 20.24
N ARG A 3 -9.36 6.05 19.20
CA ARG A 3 -9.46 5.13 18.07
C ARG A 3 -8.46 5.54 16.99
N VAL A 4 -7.60 4.63 16.59
CA VAL A 4 -6.56 4.88 15.57
C VAL A 4 -6.81 3.98 14.36
N SER A 5 -6.83 4.58 13.17
CA SER A 5 -6.78 3.84 11.90
C SER A 5 -5.47 4.13 11.18
N VAL A 6 -4.89 3.10 10.56
CA VAL A 6 -3.60 3.19 9.87
C VAL A 6 -3.80 2.99 8.37
N TYR A 7 -3.25 3.88 7.56
CA TYR A 7 -3.35 3.86 6.11
C TYR A 7 -1.95 3.76 5.55
N VAL A 8 -1.67 2.72 4.78
CA VAL A 8 -0.31 2.43 4.30
C VAL A 8 -0.29 2.46 2.78
N ASP A 9 0.53 3.34 2.22
CA ASP A 9 0.89 3.28 0.80
C ASP A 9 1.95 2.21 0.57
N GLY A 10 1.50 1.07 0.04
CA GLY A 10 2.35 -0.08 -0.23
C GLY A 10 3.38 0.13 -1.32
N PHE A 11 3.16 1.06 -2.26
CA PHE A 11 4.12 1.38 -3.30
C PHE A 11 5.27 2.19 -2.73
N ASN A 12 4.93 3.30 -2.07
CA ASN A 12 5.93 4.16 -1.43
C ASN A 12 6.73 3.40 -0.37
N LEU A 13 6.07 2.52 0.41
CA LEU A 13 6.76 1.65 1.37
C LEU A 13 7.74 0.69 0.67
N TYR A 14 7.29 -0.03 -0.35
CA TYR A 14 8.12 -1.03 -1.06
C TYR A 14 9.34 -0.39 -1.71
N PHE A 15 9.14 0.68 -2.49
CA PHE A 15 10.23 1.36 -3.18
C PHE A 15 11.16 2.06 -2.20
N GLY A 16 10.63 2.67 -1.14
CA GLY A 16 11.44 3.27 -0.08
C GLY A 16 12.35 2.25 0.62
N ILE A 17 11.83 1.05 0.94
CA ILE A 17 12.63 -0.05 1.51
C ILE A 17 13.71 -0.51 0.52
N ASN A 18 13.35 -0.68 -0.75
CA ASN A 18 14.27 -1.16 -1.77
C ASN A 18 15.40 -0.16 -2.06
N ASP A 19 15.08 1.13 -2.19
CA ASP A 19 16.04 2.21 -2.48
C ASP A 19 17.02 2.42 -1.32
N ARG A 20 16.56 2.20 -0.08
CA ARG A 20 17.42 2.19 1.12
C ARG A 20 18.26 0.91 1.26
N GLY A 21 18.06 -0.08 0.39
CA GLY A 21 18.73 -1.38 0.47
C GLY A 21 18.28 -2.25 1.66
N TRP A 22 17.15 -1.93 2.29
CA TRP A 22 16.68 -2.59 3.51
C TRP A 22 15.91 -3.89 3.24
N ARG A 23 16.50 -4.79 2.44
CA ARG A 23 15.82 -6.00 1.96
C ARG A 23 15.23 -6.89 3.06
N ARG A 24 15.79 -6.86 4.28
CA ARG A 24 15.25 -7.59 5.45
C ARG A 24 13.83 -7.16 5.83
N TYR A 25 13.38 -5.97 5.44
CA TYR A 25 12.04 -5.45 5.75
C TYR A 25 11.03 -5.66 4.61
N LEU A 26 11.38 -6.39 3.55
CA LEU A 26 10.41 -6.72 2.49
C LEU A 26 9.27 -7.64 2.98
N TRP A 27 9.47 -8.31 4.11
CA TRP A 27 8.47 -9.12 4.81
C TRP A 27 7.98 -8.43 6.08
N LEU A 28 7.98 -7.10 6.11
CA LEU A 28 7.48 -6.33 7.25
C LEU A 28 6.03 -6.71 7.54
N ASP A 29 5.78 -7.14 8.78
CA ASP A 29 4.44 -7.31 9.31
C ASP A 29 3.86 -5.94 9.66
N ILE A 30 3.00 -5.45 8.76
CA ILE A 30 2.39 -4.13 8.83
C ILE A 30 1.41 -4.06 10.01
N GLY A 31 0.71 -5.15 10.31
CA GLY A 31 -0.24 -5.19 11.43
C GLY A 31 0.48 -5.04 12.77
N THR A 32 1.56 -5.80 12.95
CA THR A 32 2.40 -5.68 14.15
C THR A 32 3.08 -4.32 14.24
N LEU A 33 3.55 -3.75 13.12
CA LEU A 33 4.12 -2.40 13.12
C LEU A 33 3.08 -1.35 13.56
N ALA A 34 1.88 -1.38 12.96
CA ALA A 34 0.77 -0.49 13.31
C ALA A 34 0.44 -0.57 14.81
N GLN A 35 0.34 -1.79 15.35
CA GLN A 35 0.07 -2.00 16.77
C GLN A 35 1.17 -1.43 17.67
N ARG A 36 2.44 -1.54 17.26
CA ARG A 36 3.59 -1.02 18.02
C ARG A 36 3.75 0.50 17.97
N MET A 37 3.11 1.16 17.00
CA MET A 37 3.14 2.62 16.88
C MET A 37 2.10 3.32 17.76
N LEU A 38 1.14 2.58 18.34
CA LEU A 38 0.12 3.16 19.20
C LEU A 38 0.68 3.68 20.53
N LEU A 39 0.06 4.74 21.04
CA LEU A 39 0.26 5.23 22.40
C LEU A 39 -0.56 4.43 23.42
N LYS A 40 -0.25 4.64 24.70
CA LYS A 40 -0.82 3.86 25.82
C LYS A 40 -2.35 3.91 25.91
N ASP A 41 -2.97 5.02 25.50
CA ASP A 41 -4.42 5.25 25.56
C ASP A 41 -5.12 5.11 24.19
N GLN A 42 -4.44 4.49 23.22
CA GLN A 42 -4.92 4.28 21.85
C GLN A 42 -5.28 2.82 21.59
N ARG A 43 -6.24 2.59 20.68
CA ARG A 43 -6.57 1.28 20.13
C ARG A 43 -6.59 1.31 18.62
N LEU A 44 -5.97 0.31 18.00
CA LEU A 44 -6.04 0.10 16.56
C LEU A 44 -7.44 -0.39 16.17
N ILE A 45 -8.07 0.31 15.23
CA ILE A 45 -9.38 -0.05 14.67
C ILE A 45 -9.19 -0.87 13.40
N GLU A 46 -8.45 -0.34 12.44
CA GLU A 46 -8.19 -0.99 11.16
C GLU A 46 -6.84 -0.57 10.59
N VAL A 47 -6.27 -1.46 9.79
CA VAL A 47 -5.13 -1.15 8.92
C VAL A 47 -5.60 -1.28 7.49
N LYS A 48 -5.47 -0.22 6.69
CA LYS A 48 -5.80 -0.21 5.27
C LYS A 48 -4.52 -0.13 4.45
N TYR A 49 -4.23 -1.19 3.70
CA TYR A 49 -3.04 -1.30 2.87
C TYR A 49 -3.39 -1.05 1.40
N PHE A 50 -2.90 0.06 0.85
CA PHE A 50 -3.16 0.47 -0.52
C PHE A 50 -2.05 -0.03 -1.43
N THR A 51 -2.41 -0.77 -2.47
CA THR A 51 -1.44 -1.33 -3.40
C THR A 51 -2.09 -1.59 -4.75
N ALA A 52 -1.29 -1.95 -5.76
CA ALA A 52 -1.76 -2.38 -7.07
C ALA A 52 -1.02 -3.67 -7.46
N LEU A 53 -1.74 -4.59 -8.11
CA LEU A 53 -1.18 -5.88 -8.50
C LEU A 53 -0.18 -5.73 -9.66
N VAL A 54 1.06 -6.13 -9.44
CA VAL A 54 2.14 -6.10 -10.44
C VAL A 54 1.70 -6.83 -11.70
N ARG A 55 1.87 -6.18 -12.86
CA ARG A 55 1.61 -6.74 -14.20
C ARG A 55 2.89 -6.81 -15.02
N GLY A 56 2.94 -7.72 -15.99
CA GLY A 56 4.02 -7.84 -16.98
C GLY A 56 5.25 -8.65 -16.54
N ASP A 57 5.45 -8.89 -15.24
CA ASP A 57 6.55 -9.73 -14.72
C ASP A 57 5.97 -10.80 -13.77
N ILE A 58 5.95 -12.05 -14.25
CA ILE A 58 5.38 -13.19 -13.53
C ILE A 58 6.08 -13.40 -12.19
N SER A 59 7.41 -13.25 -12.14
CA SER A 59 8.19 -13.50 -10.93
C SER A 59 7.90 -12.46 -9.85
N LYS A 60 7.77 -11.17 -10.24
CA LYS A 60 7.43 -10.08 -9.32
C LYS A 60 5.99 -10.21 -8.84
N ALA A 61 5.06 -10.54 -9.74
CA ALA A 61 3.67 -10.77 -9.41
C ALA A 61 3.50 -11.91 -8.39
N GLN A 62 4.23 -13.03 -8.57
CA GLN A 62 4.22 -14.14 -7.62
C GLN A 62 4.73 -13.71 -6.24
N ARG A 63 5.89 -13.04 -6.16
CA ARG A 63 6.44 -12.56 -4.88
C ARG A 63 5.50 -11.59 -4.17
N GLN A 64 4.90 -10.67 -4.92
CA GLN A 64 3.91 -9.74 -4.35
C GLN A 64 2.69 -10.51 -3.85
N SER A 65 2.14 -11.44 -4.64
CA SER A 65 0.99 -12.26 -4.24
C SER A 65 1.27 -13.02 -2.94
N THR A 66 2.44 -13.63 -2.80
CA THR A 66 2.82 -14.33 -1.56
C THR A 66 2.86 -13.37 -0.37
N TYR A 67 3.44 -12.18 -0.52
CA TYR A 67 3.48 -11.19 0.55
C TYR A 67 2.07 -10.70 0.94
N LEU A 68 1.22 -10.40 -0.04
CA LEU A 68 -0.15 -9.95 0.22
C LEU A 68 -1.01 -11.04 0.86
N GLN A 69 -0.83 -12.31 0.47
CA GLN A 69 -1.48 -13.44 1.14
C GLN A 69 -1.02 -13.53 2.61
N ALA A 70 0.27 -13.45 2.87
CA ALA A 70 0.81 -13.46 4.23
C ALA A 70 0.26 -12.29 5.07
N LEU A 71 0.19 -11.08 4.52
CA LEU A 71 -0.42 -9.93 5.21
C LEU A 71 -1.89 -10.16 5.55
N ASN A 72 -2.65 -10.76 4.63
CA ASN A 72 -4.07 -11.04 4.84
C ASN A 72 -4.32 -12.14 5.88
N GLU A 73 -3.37 -13.07 6.06
CA GLU A 73 -3.44 -14.14 7.07
C GLU A 73 -2.96 -13.70 8.45
N THR A 74 -2.03 -12.75 8.52
CA THR A 74 -1.34 -12.38 9.77
C THR A 74 -2.03 -11.27 10.57
N GLY A 75 -3.01 -10.56 10.00
CA GLY A 75 -3.66 -9.48 10.74
C GLY A 75 -5.00 -9.00 10.18
N ASN A 76 -5.63 -8.09 10.95
CA ASN A 76 -6.82 -7.35 10.52
C ASN A 76 -6.44 -6.22 9.54
N ILE A 77 -5.87 -6.60 8.40
CA ILE A 77 -5.40 -5.69 7.34
C ILE A 77 -6.36 -5.77 6.17
N GLN A 78 -7.00 -4.65 5.84
CA GLN A 78 -7.79 -4.53 4.63
C GLN A 78 -6.89 -4.12 3.47
N ILE A 79 -6.71 -5.00 2.49
CA ILE A 79 -5.95 -4.70 1.27
C ILE A 79 -6.88 -4.03 0.25
N LEU A 80 -6.54 -2.82 -0.19
CA LEU A 80 -7.28 -2.05 -1.18
C LEU A 80 -6.48 -1.94 -2.48
N TYR A 81 -6.97 -2.62 -3.51
CA TYR A 81 -6.30 -2.69 -4.81
C TYR A 81 -6.63 -1.50 -5.72
N GLY A 82 -5.66 -0.64 -5.99
CA GLY A 82 -5.68 0.35 -7.07
C GLY A 82 -5.69 -0.29 -8.47
N ARG A 83 -5.61 0.54 -9.51
CA ARG A 83 -5.59 0.07 -10.91
C ARG A 83 -4.24 0.41 -11.53
N TYR A 84 -3.65 -0.57 -12.21
CA TYR A 84 -2.57 -0.30 -13.16
C TYR A 84 -3.18 0.23 -14.44
N GLN A 85 -2.71 1.40 -14.89
CA GLN A 85 -3.10 1.97 -16.16
C GLN A 85 -1.96 1.77 -17.17
N GLU A 86 -2.29 1.20 -18.32
CA GLU A 86 -1.34 1.10 -19.43
C GLU A 86 -1.00 2.48 -19.94
N LYS A 87 0.30 2.77 -20.01
CA LYS A 87 0.80 4.01 -20.59
C LYS A 87 1.73 3.64 -21.74
N SER A 88 1.30 4.00 -22.95
CA SER A 88 2.16 3.92 -24.11
C SER A 88 3.23 5.00 -23.99
N LYS A 89 4.50 4.58 -23.83
CA LYS A 89 5.64 5.47 -23.90
C LYS A 89 6.23 5.41 -25.29
N LYS A 90 6.65 6.58 -25.75
CA LYS A 90 7.30 6.77 -27.05
C LYS A 90 8.63 7.46 -26.84
N CYS A 91 9.69 6.91 -27.41
CA CYS A 91 10.96 7.60 -27.50
C CYS A 91 10.86 8.70 -28.57
N PHE A 92 11.04 9.97 -28.18
CA PHE A 92 11.04 11.08 -29.13
C PHE A 92 12.29 11.14 -30.00
N SER A 93 13.36 10.43 -29.64
CA SER A 93 14.61 10.39 -30.42
C SER A 93 14.65 9.28 -31.47
N CYS A 94 14.10 8.09 -31.18
CA CYS A 94 14.17 6.95 -32.10
C CYS A 94 12.79 6.39 -32.50
N ASN A 95 11.71 7.03 -32.07
CA ASN A 95 10.32 6.71 -32.43
C ASN A 95 9.84 5.31 -31.97
N SER A 96 10.65 4.57 -31.20
CA SER A 96 10.26 3.31 -30.57
C SER A 96 9.13 3.54 -29.57
N SER A 97 8.23 2.57 -29.46
CA SER A 97 7.10 2.61 -28.53
C SER A 97 7.07 1.33 -27.71
N TRP A 98 6.81 1.46 -26.41
CA TRP A 98 6.62 0.33 -25.51
C TRP A 98 5.50 0.62 -24.52
N VAL A 99 4.87 -0.44 -24.03
CA VAL A 99 3.87 -0.34 -22.97
C VAL A 99 4.59 -0.37 -21.64
N GLU A 100 4.41 0.67 -20.84
CA GLU A 100 4.81 0.70 -19.45
C GLU A 100 3.56 0.72 -18.58
N TYR A 101 3.58 -0.04 -17.49
CA TYR A 101 2.48 -0.09 -16.54
C TYR A 101 2.77 0.93 -15.42
N GLU A 102 2.01 2.03 -15.39
CA GLU A 102 2.09 3.02 -14.33
C GLU A 102 1.00 2.70 -13.29
N GLU A 103 1.38 2.67 -12.03
CA GLU A 103 0.42 2.63 -10.94
C GLU A 103 -0.24 4.01 -10.84
N LYS A 104 -1.56 4.04 -10.81
CA LYS A 104 -2.36 5.28 -10.79
C LYS A 104 -3.42 5.17 -9.70
N MET A 105 -3.60 6.29 -9.00
CA MET A 105 -4.71 6.57 -8.07
C MET A 105 -4.66 5.87 -6.70
N SER A 106 -3.54 5.27 -6.29
CA SER A 106 -3.35 4.83 -4.90
C SER A 106 -3.47 5.99 -3.90
N ASP A 107 -2.86 7.13 -4.21
CA ASP A 107 -2.93 8.40 -3.47
C ASP A 107 -4.36 8.98 -3.38
N VAL A 108 -5.04 9.12 -4.53
CA VAL A 108 -6.42 9.63 -4.60
C VAL A 108 -7.39 8.70 -3.88
N ARG A 109 -7.18 7.38 -4.01
CA ARG A 109 -8.00 6.39 -3.32
C ARG A 109 -7.78 6.44 -1.83
N MET A 110 -6.53 6.53 -1.37
CA MET A 110 -6.22 6.64 0.05
C MET A 110 -6.86 7.89 0.64
N ALA A 111 -6.72 9.04 -0.02
CA ALA A 111 -7.37 10.29 0.42
C ALA A 111 -8.90 10.15 0.48
N SER A 112 -9.51 9.54 -0.54
CA SER A 112 -10.96 9.32 -0.59
C SER A 112 -11.46 8.38 0.51
N GLU A 113 -10.69 7.31 0.80
CA GLU A 113 -11.01 6.38 1.88
C GLU A 113 -10.87 7.03 3.26
N ILE A 114 -9.82 7.83 3.49
CA ILE A 114 -9.67 8.60 4.73
C ILE A 114 -10.86 9.53 4.91
N LEU A 115 -11.22 10.32 3.91
CA LEU A 115 -12.36 11.24 3.99
C LEU A 115 -13.68 10.51 4.26
N ARG A 116 -13.89 9.36 3.62
CA ARG A 116 -15.06 8.50 3.88
C ARG A 116 -15.08 8.00 5.33
N ASP A 117 -13.95 7.52 5.85
CA ASP A 117 -13.89 6.98 7.21
C ASP A 117 -14.03 8.08 8.27
N VAL A 118 -13.52 9.30 8.00
CA VAL A 118 -13.77 10.49 8.81
C VAL A 118 -15.26 10.83 8.82
N PHE A 119 -15.91 10.85 7.66
CA PHE A 119 -17.35 11.11 7.56
C PHE A 119 -18.19 10.08 8.32
N LEU A 120 -17.75 8.83 8.34
CA LEU A 120 -18.39 7.74 9.08
C LEU A 120 -17.99 7.67 10.57
N ASP A 121 -17.23 8.65 11.06
CA ASP A 121 -16.75 8.71 12.45
C ASP A 121 -16.09 7.40 12.89
N LYS A 122 -15.16 6.86 12.09
CA LYS A 122 -14.53 5.57 12.40
C LYS A 122 -13.38 5.64 13.39
N PHE A 123 -12.64 6.74 13.39
CA PHE A 123 -11.42 6.91 14.18
C PHE A 123 -11.31 8.35 14.70
N ASP A 124 -10.46 8.54 15.69
CA ASP A 124 -10.14 9.84 16.29
C ASP A 124 -8.78 10.35 15.79
N THR A 125 -7.83 9.44 15.54
CA THR A 125 -6.51 9.72 14.96
C THR A 125 -6.21 8.84 13.75
N VAL A 126 -5.54 9.43 12.77
CA VAL A 126 -5.02 8.74 11.58
C VAL A 126 -3.50 8.63 11.63
N LEU A 127 -2.97 7.46 11.30
CA LEU A 127 -1.55 7.27 10.95
C LEU A 127 -1.44 6.98 9.46
N ILE A 128 -0.51 7.65 8.79
CA ILE A 128 -0.23 7.52 7.35
C ILE A 128 1.28 7.31 7.16
#